data_AF-A0A4P6FDH6-F1
#
_entry.id   AF-A0A4P6FDH6-F1
#
_cell.length_a   1.000
_cell.length_b   1.000
_cell.length_c   1.000
_cell.angle_alpha   90.00
_cell.angle_beta   90.00
_cell.angle_gamma   90.00
#
_symmetry.space_group_name_H-M   'P 1'
#
loop_
_entity.id
_entity.type
_entity.pdbx_description
1 polymer ?
#
loop_
_entity_poly.entity_id
_entity_poly.type
_entity_poly.pdbx_seq_one_letter_code
_entity_poly.pdbx_strand_id
1 'polypeptide(L)'
;MLRSMRRPPIRLPRLAAALLVLCTLSFGLASPAAASAPEVMPLSSASCAAGRFCLWSGSMYAGTFYGTTGNQNVTGLSSAKSVWNRSGRAVRVFSGAAGTGTSQCFAAGVQSASVSVPAGSVRFLTTTSC
;
A
#
# COMPACT_ATOMS: atom_id res chain seq x y z
N MET A 1 56.45 39.29 -8.66
CA MET A 1 57.72 38.89 -7.99
C MET A 1 57.35 38.55 -6.56
N LEU A 2 57.56 37.38 -5.96
CA LEU A 2 58.63 36.39 -6.06
C LEU A 2 58.15 35.07 -5.40
N ARG A 3 58.46 33.94 -6.04
CA ARG A 3 58.93 32.65 -5.45
C ARG A 3 58.40 32.23 -4.06
N SER A 4 57.86 31.01 -3.97
CA SER A 4 58.71 29.80 -3.84
C SER A 4 57.86 28.59 -3.46
N MET A 5 57.92 27.55 -4.29
CA MET A 5 57.61 26.18 -3.90
C MET A 5 58.50 25.73 -2.72
N ARG A 6 58.00 24.80 -1.90
CA ARG A 6 58.78 23.72 -1.27
C ARG A 6 57.80 22.66 -0.72
N ARG A 7 57.63 21.56 -1.46
CA ARG A 7 57.06 20.30 -0.95
C ARG A 7 58.18 19.50 -0.29
N PRO A 8 58.01 18.98 0.93
CA PRO A 8 58.95 18.04 1.52
C PRO A 8 58.73 16.59 1.04
N PRO A 9 59.76 15.74 1.13
CA PRO A 9 59.91 14.54 0.31
C PRO A 9 59.20 13.29 0.87
N ILE A 10 58.78 12.44 -0.06
CA ILE A 10 58.42 11.04 0.16
C ILE A 10 59.70 10.26 0.54
N ARG A 11 59.66 9.53 1.66
CA ARG A 11 60.62 8.47 1.99
C ARG A 11 59.86 7.22 2.45
N LEU A 12 59.77 6.23 1.57
CA LEU A 12 59.77 4.80 1.93
C LEU A 12 61.19 4.45 2.42
N PRO A 13 61.47 3.42 3.27
CA PRO A 13 61.01 2.04 3.01
C PRO A 13 60.94 1.09 4.26
N ARG A 14 60.78 -0.20 3.95
CA ARG A 14 61.17 -1.42 4.71
C ARG A 14 60.15 -2.04 5.67
N LEU A 15 59.42 -3.02 5.11
CA LEU A 15 59.38 -4.42 5.56
C LEU A 15 59.85 -4.70 7.00
N ALA A 16 58.89 -5.04 7.86
CA ALA A 16 59.03 -5.98 8.97
C ALA A 16 57.69 -6.74 9.03
N ALA A 17 57.65 -7.98 8.54
CA ALA A 17 57.90 -9.18 9.32
C ALA A 17 56.88 -9.37 10.45
N ALA A 18 55.93 -10.28 10.19
CA ALA A 18 55.27 -11.21 11.10
C ALA A 18 54.70 -10.68 12.43
N LEU A 19 53.38 -10.85 12.60
CA LEU A 19 52.88 -11.62 13.73
C LEU A 19 51.46 -12.15 13.45
N LEU A 20 51.33 -13.47 13.51
CA LEU A 20 50.07 -14.19 13.65
C LEU A 20 49.33 -13.72 14.91
N VAL A 21 48.11 -13.19 14.76
CA VAL A 21 47.13 -13.18 15.84
C VAL A 21 45.80 -13.67 15.28
N LEU A 22 45.51 -14.93 15.62
CA LEU A 22 44.25 -15.61 15.41
C LEU A 22 43.23 -15.01 16.39
N CYS A 23 42.44 -14.03 15.94
CA CYS A 23 41.27 -13.55 16.66
C CYS A 23 40.03 -13.92 15.84
N THR A 24 39.43 -15.06 16.18
CA THR A 24 38.08 -15.43 15.77
C THR A 24 37.08 -14.44 16.38
N LEU A 25 36.83 -13.32 15.70
CA LEU A 25 35.63 -12.53 15.94
C LEU A 25 34.46 -13.23 15.25
N SER A 26 33.73 -14.02 16.03
CA SER A 26 32.37 -14.43 15.70
C SER A 26 31.49 -13.18 15.68
N PHE A 27 31.49 -12.46 14.56
CA PHE A 27 30.43 -11.51 14.24
C PHE A 27 29.17 -12.33 14.03
N GLY A 28 28.36 -12.45 15.09
CA GLY A 28 26.97 -12.79 14.96
C GLY A 28 26.32 -11.73 14.07
N LEU A 29 26.14 -12.08 12.80
CA LEU A 29 25.28 -11.35 11.88
C LEU A 29 23.87 -11.43 12.49
N ALA A 30 23.51 -10.41 13.27
CA ALA A 30 22.12 -10.12 13.55
C ALA A 30 21.46 -9.93 12.19
N SER A 31 20.70 -10.93 11.74
CA SER A 31 19.86 -10.83 10.57
C SER A 31 19.10 -9.51 10.68
N PRO A 32 19.18 -8.60 9.68
CA PRO A 32 18.22 -7.52 9.63
C PRO A 32 16.86 -8.21 9.58
N ALA A 33 16.06 -8.00 10.62
CA ALA A 33 14.64 -8.32 10.57
C ALA A 33 14.12 -7.62 9.33
N ALA A 34 13.85 -8.39 8.27
CA ALA A 34 13.24 -7.88 7.08
C ALA A 34 11.91 -7.30 7.55
N ALA A 35 11.85 -5.96 7.63
CA ALA A 35 10.60 -5.26 7.68
C ALA A 35 9.92 -5.65 6.37
N SER A 36 9.00 -6.60 6.44
CA SER A 36 8.12 -6.95 5.34
C SER A 36 7.37 -5.68 5.00
N ALA A 37 7.90 -4.89 4.07
CA ALA A 37 7.13 -3.86 3.43
C ALA A 37 5.85 -4.56 2.96
N PRO A 38 4.65 -4.06 3.30
CA PRO A 38 3.44 -4.65 2.75
C PRO A 38 3.61 -4.52 1.24
N GLU A 39 3.83 -5.66 0.59
CA GLU A 39 3.81 -5.75 -0.85
C GLU A 39 2.38 -5.36 -1.20
N VAL A 40 2.20 -4.08 -1.56
CA VAL A 40 0.95 -3.56 -2.08
C VAL A 40 0.74 -4.37 -3.35
N MET A 41 0.01 -5.47 -3.25
CA MET A 41 -0.20 -6.38 -4.37
C MET A 41 -1.03 -5.62 -5.41
N PRO A 42 -0.46 -5.14 -6.54
CA PRO A 42 -1.27 -4.52 -7.58
C PRO A 42 -2.38 -5.47 -8.10
N LEU A 43 -2.21 -6.79 -7.89
CA LEU A 43 -3.20 -7.83 -8.18
C LEU A 43 -4.53 -7.68 -7.43
N SER A 44 -4.57 -7.10 -6.24
CA SER A 44 -5.81 -7.09 -5.46
C SER A 44 -6.85 -6.14 -6.02
N SER A 45 -6.45 -5.01 -6.62
CA SER A 45 -7.36 -4.15 -7.40
C SER A 45 -7.88 -4.85 -8.66
N ALA A 46 -7.08 -5.73 -9.27
CA ALA A 46 -7.47 -6.50 -10.45
C ALA A 46 -8.61 -7.49 -10.17
N SER A 47 -8.83 -7.87 -8.90
CA SER A 47 -9.98 -8.68 -8.48
C SER A 47 -11.33 -7.99 -8.70
N CYS A 48 -11.34 -6.67 -8.87
CA CYS A 48 -12.55 -5.94 -9.20
C CYS A 48 -12.84 -6.02 -10.70
N ALA A 49 -13.65 -7.00 -11.11
CA ALA A 49 -14.08 -7.12 -12.49
C ALA A 49 -14.85 -5.88 -12.99
N ALA A 50 -14.81 -5.64 -14.31
CA ALA A 50 -15.62 -4.59 -14.93
C ALA A 50 -17.12 -4.81 -14.66
N GLY A 51 -17.89 -3.72 -14.57
CA GLY A 51 -19.31 -3.77 -14.25
C GLY A 51 -19.63 -3.91 -12.75
N ARG A 52 -18.62 -3.94 -11.88
CA ARG A 52 -18.81 -4.11 -10.42
C ARG A 52 -18.49 -2.87 -9.62
N PHE A 53 -19.09 -2.78 -8.44
CA PHE A 53 -18.63 -1.92 -7.35
C PHE A 53 -17.93 -2.80 -6.31
N CYS A 54 -16.75 -2.38 -5.88
CA CYS A 54 -15.84 -3.17 -5.05
C CYS A 54 -15.38 -2.41 -3.81
N LEU A 55 -15.28 -3.13 -2.70
CA LEU A 55 -14.89 -2.66 -1.38
C LEU A 55 -13.82 -3.60 -0.82
N TRP A 56 -12.86 -3.04 -0.10
CA TRP A 56 -11.84 -3.80 0.63
C TRP A 56 -11.70 -3.32 2.06
N SER A 57 -11.44 -4.22 3.00
CA SER A 57 -11.29 -3.88 4.43
C SER A 57 -9.98 -3.16 4.75
N GLY A 58 -8.96 -3.29 3.89
CA GLY A 58 -7.68 -2.60 3.97
C GLY A 58 -7.56 -1.44 2.98
N SER A 59 -6.61 -0.55 3.23
CA SER A 59 -6.16 0.44 2.24
C SER A 59 -5.44 -0.25 1.09
N MET A 60 -5.21 0.48 0.00
CA MET A 60 -4.51 -0.01 -1.19
C MET A 60 -5.10 -1.32 -1.75
N TYR A 61 -6.42 -1.49 -1.64
CA TYR A 61 -7.17 -2.66 -2.14
C TYR A 61 -6.78 -3.97 -1.44
N ALA A 62 -6.34 -3.93 -0.19
CA ALA A 62 -5.92 -5.11 0.56
C ALA A 62 -7.00 -5.68 1.48
N GLY A 63 -6.81 -6.92 1.95
CA GLY A 63 -7.68 -7.55 2.94
C GLY A 63 -8.95 -8.14 2.34
N THR A 64 -10.00 -8.23 3.16
CA THR A 64 -11.28 -8.84 2.79
C THR A 64 -11.91 -8.07 1.65
N PHE A 65 -12.27 -8.79 0.59
CA PHE A 65 -12.89 -8.24 -0.61
C PHE A 65 -14.39 -8.46 -0.60
N TYR A 66 -15.14 -7.42 -0.98
CA TYR A 66 -16.54 -7.52 -1.34
C TYR A 66 -16.76 -6.85 -2.70
N GLY A 67 -17.51 -7.49 -3.59
CA GLY A 67 -17.89 -6.90 -4.86
C GLY A 67 -19.32 -7.24 -5.23
N THR A 68 -20.03 -6.31 -5.87
CA THR A 68 -21.43 -6.51 -6.32
C THR A 68 -21.69 -5.81 -7.65
N THR A 69 -22.71 -6.26 -8.37
CA THR A 69 -23.23 -5.64 -9.61
C THR A 69 -24.57 -4.94 -9.40
N GLY A 70 -25.14 -4.98 -8.20
CA GLY A 70 -26.45 -4.41 -7.90
C GLY A 70 -26.70 -4.13 -6.43
N ASN A 71 -27.93 -3.71 -6.13
CA ASN A 71 -28.36 -3.29 -4.80
C ASN A 71 -28.35 -4.48 -3.84
N GLN A 72 -27.52 -4.44 -2.79
CA GLN A 72 -27.34 -5.56 -1.87
C GLN A 72 -26.97 -5.08 -0.47
N ASN A 73 -27.18 -5.94 0.53
CA ASN A 73 -26.53 -5.77 1.83
C ASN A 73 -25.09 -6.28 1.72
N VAL A 74 -24.18 -5.61 2.42
CA VAL A 74 -22.79 -6.04 2.47
C VAL A 74 -22.65 -7.09 3.57
N THR A 75 -21.98 -8.19 3.26
CA THR A 75 -21.72 -9.30 4.19
C THR A 75 -20.21 -9.55 4.28
N GLY A 76 -19.73 -9.93 5.46
CA GLY A 76 -18.31 -10.22 5.70
C GLY A 76 -17.39 -8.98 5.74
N LEU A 77 -17.93 -7.77 5.58
CA LEU A 77 -17.18 -6.53 5.58
C LEU A 77 -17.98 -5.43 6.31
N SER A 78 -17.51 -5.00 7.49
CA SER A 78 -18.18 -3.96 8.29
C SER A 78 -17.77 -2.54 7.91
N SER A 79 -16.52 -2.37 7.45
CA SER A 79 -16.00 -1.09 6.97
C SER A 79 -15.04 -1.31 5.80
N ALA A 80 -15.17 -0.46 4.80
CA ALA A 80 -14.24 -0.39 3.67
C ALA A 80 -13.18 0.69 3.91
N LYS A 81 -11.94 0.35 3.59
CA LYS A 81 -10.78 1.26 3.64
C LYS A 81 -10.22 1.58 2.26
N SER A 82 -10.66 0.89 1.22
CA SER A 82 -10.45 1.27 -0.18
C SER A 82 -11.61 0.77 -1.04
N VAL A 83 -11.84 1.45 -2.16
CA VAL A 83 -13.00 1.20 -3.05
C VAL A 83 -12.65 1.41 -4.51
N TRP A 84 -13.39 0.71 -5.38
CA TRP A 84 -13.35 0.95 -6.81
C TRP A 84 -14.74 0.74 -7.43
N ASN A 85 -15.25 1.79 -8.07
CA ASN A 85 -16.49 1.75 -8.82
C ASN A 85 -16.24 1.54 -10.32
N ARG A 86 -16.26 0.29 -10.77
CA ARG A 86 -16.16 -0.09 -12.19
C ARG A 86 -17.52 -0.36 -12.84
N SER A 87 -18.62 0.06 -12.22
CA SER A 87 -19.97 -0.29 -12.65
C SER A 87 -20.57 0.57 -13.76
N GLY A 88 -19.92 1.68 -14.11
CA GLY A 88 -20.48 2.67 -15.04
C GLY A 88 -21.64 3.49 -14.46
N ARG A 89 -22.00 3.31 -13.18
CA ARG A 89 -23.07 4.04 -12.48
C ARG A 89 -22.53 4.61 -11.17
N ALA A 90 -23.12 5.69 -10.66
CA ALA A 90 -22.85 6.14 -9.31
C ALA A 90 -23.42 5.15 -8.28
N VAL A 91 -22.72 5.01 -7.16
CA VAL A 91 -23.06 4.04 -6.12
C VAL A 91 -23.03 4.72 -4.76
N ARG A 92 -24.09 4.55 -3.98
CA ARG A 92 -24.12 4.93 -2.57
C ARG A 92 -23.86 3.72 -1.68
N VAL A 93 -22.93 3.88 -0.75
CA VAL A 93 -22.67 2.93 0.33
C VAL A 93 -23.29 3.52 1.59
N PHE A 94 -24.13 2.72 2.23
CA PHE A 94 -24.86 3.08 3.44
C PHE A 94 -24.29 2.36 4.64
N SER A 95 -24.28 3.02 5.80
CA SER A 95 -23.81 2.44 7.05
C SER A 95 -24.72 1.34 7.58
N GLY A 96 -26.02 1.39 7.28
CA GLY A 96 -27.01 0.41 7.65
C GLY A 96 -27.40 -0.53 6.50
N ALA A 97 -28.13 -1.58 6.84
CA ALA A 97 -28.72 -2.50 5.87
C ALA A 97 -29.85 -1.80 5.08
N ALA A 98 -30.19 -2.36 3.92
CA ALA A 98 -31.33 -1.94 3.09
C ALA A 98 -31.36 -0.44 2.72
N GLY A 99 -30.21 0.25 2.68
CA GLY A 99 -30.12 1.67 2.36
C GLY A 99 -30.42 2.61 3.53
N THR A 100 -30.28 2.15 4.77
CA THR A 100 -30.52 2.96 5.98
C THR A 100 -29.22 3.55 6.54
N GLY A 101 -29.33 4.55 7.42
CA GLY A 101 -28.18 5.19 8.06
C GLY A 101 -27.52 6.28 7.20
N THR A 102 -26.27 6.63 7.52
CA THR A 102 -25.51 7.62 6.74
C THR A 102 -25.04 7.00 5.43
N SER A 103 -24.77 7.84 4.43
CA SER A 103 -24.32 7.36 3.12
C SER A 103 -23.16 8.17 2.58
N GLN A 104 -22.29 7.49 1.83
CA GLN A 104 -21.27 8.10 1.00
C GLN A 104 -21.48 7.66 -0.44
N CYS A 105 -21.39 8.61 -1.36
CA CYS A 105 -21.58 8.36 -2.79
C CYS A 105 -20.23 8.29 -3.51
N PHE A 106 -20.12 7.36 -4.46
CA PHE A 106 -18.99 7.14 -5.33
C PHE A 106 -19.45 7.23 -6.78
N ALA A 107 -19.00 8.24 -7.51
CA ALA A 107 -19.33 8.39 -8.93
C ALA A 107 -18.79 7.20 -9.75
N ALA A 108 -19.31 7.02 -10.96
CA ALA A 108 -18.84 6.00 -11.88
C ALA A 108 -17.33 6.18 -12.17
N GLY A 109 -16.58 5.08 -12.18
CA GLY A 109 -15.14 5.10 -12.45
C GLY A 109 -14.26 5.48 -11.25
N VAL A 110 -14.84 6.00 -10.17
CA VAL A 110 -14.06 6.44 -9.00
C VAL A 110 -13.27 5.28 -8.41
N GLN A 111 -11.99 5.53 -8.21
CA GLN A 111 -11.06 4.62 -7.58
C GLN A 111 -10.39 5.35 -6.42
N SER A 112 -10.53 4.82 -5.21
CA SER A 112 -9.90 5.41 -4.02
C SER A 112 -9.16 4.36 -3.21
N ALA A 113 -7.86 4.53 -3.10
CA ALA A 113 -6.98 3.60 -2.38
C ALA A 113 -7.05 3.77 -0.85
N SER A 114 -7.64 4.88 -0.37
CA SER A 114 -7.76 5.18 1.05
C SER A 114 -9.07 5.93 1.31
N VAL A 115 -9.98 5.31 2.06
CA VAL A 115 -11.24 5.88 2.55
C VAL A 115 -11.57 5.32 3.93
N SER A 116 -12.65 5.78 4.55
CA SER A 116 -13.23 5.11 5.72
C SER A 116 -14.73 5.14 5.63
N VAL A 117 -15.33 4.07 5.12
CA VAL A 117 -16.78 3.99 4.88
C VAL A 117 -17.35 2.79 5.63
N PRO A 118 -18.36 2.99 6.51
CA PRO A 118 -19.13 1.87 7.04
C PRO A 118 -19.90 1.19 5.91
N ALA A 119 -19.82 -0.14 5.83
CA ALA A 119 -20.35 -0.90 4.71
C ALA A 119 -21.50 -1.80 5.17
N GLY A 120 -22.68 -1.22 5.34
CA GLY A 120 -23.90 -1.96 5.66
C GLY A 120 -24.66 -2.40 4.41
N SER A 121 -24.78 -1.53 3.41
CA SER A 121 -25.39 -1.86 2.12
C SER A 121 -24.92 -0.98 0.97
N VAL A 122 -25.08 -1.48 -0.25
CA VAL A 122 -24.71 -0.80 -1.50
C VAL A 122 -25.96 -0.57 -2.34
N ARG A 123 -26.13 0.63 -2.88
CA ARG A 123 -27.24 1.00 -3.77
C ARG A 123 -26.71 1.73 -5.01
N PHE A 124 -27.04 1.20 -6.17
CA PHE A 124 -26.67 1.75 -7.46
C PHE A 124 -27.71 2.77 -7.89
N LEU A 125 -27.24 3.96 -8.23
CA LEU A 125 -28.06 5.05 -8.75
C LEU A 125 -28.27 4.87 -10.26
N THR A 126 -29.29 5.50 -10.81
CA THR A 126 -29.52 5.52 -12.27
C THR A 126 -28.58 6.50 -12.99
N THR A 127 -27.91 7.38 -12.25
CA THR A 127 -26.95 8.38 -12.73
C THR A 127 -25.51 7.86 -12.69
N THR A 128 -24.59 8.58 -13.34
CA THR A 128 -23.14 8.36 -13.27
C THR A 128 -22.46 9.21 -12.20
N SER A 129 -23.11 10.30 -11.78
CA SER A 129 -22.62 11.25 -10.79
C SER A 129 -23.32 11.14 -9.44
N CYS A 130 -22.59 11.60 -8.44
CA CYS A 130 -23.07 12.02 -7.13
C CYS A 130 -23.23 13.54 -7.16
#